data_AF-A0A1B8FSI7-F1
#
_entry.id   AF-A0A1B8FSI7-F1
#
_cell.length_a   1.000
_cell.length_b   1.000
_cell.length_c   1.000
_cell.angle_alpha   90.00
_cell.angle_beta   90.00
_cell.angle_gamma   90.00
#
_symmetry.space_group_name_H-M   'P 1'
#
loop_
_entity.id
_entity.type
_entity.pdbx_description
1 polymer ?
#
loop_
_entity_poly.entity_id
_entity_poly.type
_entity_poly.pdbx_seq_one_letter_code
_entity_poly.pdbx_strand_id
1 'polypeptide(L)'
;MPEKSTSSPLGLSTGTAEAYPQETEKIQPWMQWMKFSAQETKIVMVQTWDGDVNTLAASETEPYTTFVQYKLACLAIERGNVEEAIPSLERILIICRLRERAKGDKGEIARVTRTLADAVALQGDTSKAARLIAESEKMRKEIQSERKWQPPDEKRAYDILVWNEYW
;
A
#
# COMPACT_ATOMS: atom_id res chain seq x y z
N MET A 1 -25.12 -67.69 -52.41
CA MET A 1 -24.39 -67.58 -53.70
C MET A 1 -25.05 -66.49 -54.52
N PRO A 2 -24.33 -65.69 -55.32
CA PRO A 2 -22.88 -65.47 -55.43
C PRO A 2 -22.56 -63.95 -55.15
N GLU A 3 -21.36 -63.38 -55.14
CA GLU A 3 -19.96 -63.84 -55.19
C GLU A 3 -19.06 -62.72 -54.67
N LYS A 4 -17.89 -63.13 -54.17
CA LYS A 4 -16.75 -62.31 -53.70
C LYS A 4 -15.92 -61.82 -54.89
N SER A 5 -15.19 -60.71 -54.72
CA SER A 5 -13.75 -60.59 -55.06
C SER A 5 -13.24 -59.19 -54.63
N THR A 6 -12.50 -59.09 -53.52
CA THR A 6 -11.02 -59.06 -53.42
C THR A 6 -10.35 -57.84 -54.07
N SER A 7 -9.78 -56.95 -53.25
CA SER A 7 -8.31 -56.79 -53.18
C SER A 7 -7.91 -55.84 -52.04
N SER A 8 -7.17 -56.39 -51.07
CA SER A 8 -6.10 -55.67 -50.37
C SER A 8 -4.79 -55.97 -51.14
N PRO A 9 -3.70 -55.17 -51.05
CA PRO A 9 -2.90 -55.15 -49.82
C PRO A 9 -2.15 -53.83 -49.51
N LEU A 10 -1.87 -53.69 -48.21
CA LEU A 10 -0.62 -53.22 -47.57
C LEU A 10 0.30 -52.27 -48.35
N GLY A 11 0.46 -51.06 -47.81
CA GLY A 11 1.62 -50.21 -48.02
C GLY A 11 1.91 -49.39 -46.77
N LEU A 12 2.80 -49.89 -45.92
CA LEU A 12 3.50 -49.08 -44.92
C LEU A 12 4.22 -47.93 -45.64
N SER A 13 4.00 -46.70 -45.20
CA SER A 13 4.91 -45.58 -45.49
C SER A 13 4.96 -44.68 -44.28
N THR A 14 6.11 -44.75 -43.62
CA THR A 14 6.60 -43.90 -42.55
C THR A 14 6.64 -42.44 -42.99
N GLY A 15 5.87 -41.58 -42.33
CA GLY A 15 5.89 -40.13 -42.50
C GLY A 15 6.11 -39.45 -41.15
N THR A 16 7.36 -39.43 -40.71
CA THR A 16 8.02 -38.48 -39.80
C THR A 16 7.15 -37.57 -38.93
N ALA A 17 7.19 -37.83 -37.61
CA ALA A 17 6.91 -36.83 -36.60
C ALA A 17 7.92 -35.67 -36.75
N GLU A 18 7.43 -34.49 -37.14
CA GLU A 18 8.23 -33.26 -37.08
C GLU A 18 8.49 -32.93 -35.61
N ALA A 19 9.73 -33.20 -35.21
CA ALA A 19 10.30 -32.79 -33.94
C ALA A 19 10.44 -31.26 -33.91
N TYR A 20 9.81 -30.62 -32.92
CA TYR A 20 10.16 -29.26 -32.55
C TYR A 20 11.63 -29.23 -32.12
N PRO A 21 12.48 -28.34 -32.67
CA PRO A 21 13.87 -28.27 -32.29
C PRO A 21 13.98 -27.76 -30.84
N GLN A 22 14.61 -28.57 -29.98
CA GLN A 22 15.07 -28.12 -28.67
C GLN A 22 16.28 -27.21 -28.85
N GLU A 23 16.07 -25.90 -28.79
CA GLU A 23 17.16 -24.96 -28.58
C GLU A 23 17.74 -25.17 -27.19
N THR A 24 18.95 -25.72 -27.15
CA THR A 24 19.76 -25.77 -25.94
C THR A 24 20.28 -24.36 -25.66
N GLU A 25 19.52 -23.60 -24.87
CA GLU A 25 19.96 -22.30 -24.38
C GLU A 25 21.27 -22.46 -23.59
N LYS A 26 22.34 -21.91 -24.16
CA LYS A 26 23.60 -21.66 -23.47
C LYS A 26 23.31 -20.72 -22.30
N ILE A 27 23.30 -21.29 -21.10
CA ILE A 27 23.18 -20.55 -19.84
C ILE A 27 24.26 -19.47 -19.80
N GLN A 28 23.83 -18.22 -19.79
CA GLN A 28 24.71 -17.06 -19.82
C GLN A 28 25.47 -16.91 -18.48
N PRO A 29 26.73 -16.44 -18.48
CA PRO A 29 27.65 -16.50 -17.33
C PRO A 29 27.19 -15.78 -16.05
N TRP A 30 26.21 -14.88 -16.17
CA TRP A 30 25.70 -14.08 -15.05
C TRP A 30 24.80 -14.88 -14.09
N MET A 31 24.26 -16.03 -14.51
CA MET A 31 23.46 -16.92 -13.64
C MET A 31 24.29 -17.56 -12.52
N GLN A 32 25.62 -17.53 -12.60
CA GLN A 32 26.50 -18.12 -11.60
C GLN A 32 26.66 -17.24 -10.34
N TRP A 33 26.37 -15.94 -10.45
CA TRP A 33 26.49 -14.97 -9.35
C TRP A 33 25.26 -14.94 -8.41
N MET A 34 24.14 -15.55 -8.80
CA MET A 34 22.90 -15.56 -8.00
C MET A 34 22.93 -16.49 -6.77
N LYS A 35 23.99 -17.29 -6.57
CA LYS A 35 24.10 -18.18 -5.41
C LYS A 35 24.76 -17.56 -4.17
N PHE A 36 25.22 -16.31 -4.23
CA PHE A 36 26.04 -15.73 -3.15
C PHE A 36 25.40 -14.60 -2.32
N SER A 37 24.09 -14.32 -2.48
CA SER A 37 23.41 -13.26 -1.71
C SER A 37 22.12 -13.76 -1.03
N ALA A 38 22.21 -14.91 -0.37
CA ALA A 38 21.05 -15.63 0.16
C ALA A 38 20.82 -15.46 1.68
N GLN A 39 21.34 -14.41 2.35
CA GLN A 39 21.21 -14.35 3.81
C GLN A 39 20.60 -13.12 4.50
N GLU A 40 20.44 -11.95 3.87
CA GLU A 40 19.86 -10.83 4.63
C GLU A 40 18.88 -10.01 3.80
N THR A 41 17.59 -10.27 4.05
CA THR A 41 16.41 -9.38 4.10
C THR A 41 15.19 -10.01 3.44
N LYS A 42 14.27 -10.50 4.28
CA LYS A 42 12.88 -10.78 3.88
C LYS A 42 12.15 -9.45 3.70
N ILE A 43 12.27 -8.86 2.52
CA ILE A 43 11.23 -8.00 1.96
C ILE A 43 10.47 -8.90 0.99
N VAL A 44 9.18 -9.12 1.23
CA VAL A 44 8.32 -9.86 0.30
C VAL A 44 8.16 -9.01 -0.96
N MET A 45 9.02 -9.25 -1.94
CA MET A 45 8.96 -8.66 -3.27
C MET A 45 7.88 -9.38 -4.08
N VAL A 46 6.70 -8.77 -4.17
CA VAL A 46 5.73 -9.11 -5.22
C VAL A 46 6.25 -8.45 -6.49
N GLN A 47 6.94 -9.21 -7.34
CA GLN A 47 7.44 -8.75 -8.63
C GLN A 47 6.30 -8.73 -9.64
N THR A 48 5.97 -7.55 -10.16
CA THR A 48 5.32 -7.39 -11.48
C THR A 48 6.32 -6.75 -12.43
N TRP A 49 6.43 -7.33 -13.63
CA TRP A 49 7.36 -6.99 -14.71
C TRP A 49 7.33 -5.49 -15.11
N ASP A 50 8.52 -4.90 -15.24
CA ASP A 50 8.91 -3.70 -16.01
C ASP A 50 8.16 -2.37 -15.86
N GLY A 51 7.30 -2.25 -14.85
CA GLY A 51 6.66 -0.98 -14.47
C GLY A 51 7.16 -0.42 -13.14
N ASP A 52 7.98 0.64 -13.20
CA ASP A 52 7.53 1.89 -12.59
C ASP A 52 7.45 1.98 -11.04
N VAL A 53 8.46 1.47 -10.33
CA VAL A 53 8.58 1.63 -8.85
C VAL A 53 8.46 3.10 -8.41
N ASN A 54 8.95 4.03 -9.25
CA ASN A 54 8.85 5.46 -9.01
C ASN A 54 7.44 6.02 -9.19
N THR A 55 6.63 5.48 -10.11
CA THR A 55 5.26 5.99 -10.31
C THR A 55 4.28 5.39 -9.30
N LEU A 56 4.49 4.15 -8.86
CA LEU A 56 3.77 3.57 -7.71
C LEU A 56 4.07 4.35 -6.43
N ALA A 57 5.35 4.60 -6.13
CA ALA A 57 5.73 5.41 -4.97
C ALA A 57 5.16 6.83 -5.05
N ALA A 58 5.18 7.46 -6.23
CA ALA A 58 4.53 8.74 -6.44
C ALA A 58 3.02 8.65 -6.14
N SER A 59 2.32 7.64 -6.67
CA SER A 59 0.88 7.44 -6.48
C SER A 59 0.46 7.24 -5.02
N GLU A 60 1.29 6.57 -4.20
CA GLU A 60 1.05 6.37 -2.77
C GLU A 60 1.20 7.67 -1.97
N THR A 61 2.05 8.57 -2.48
CA THR A 61 2.29 9.90 -1.92
C THR A 61 1.43 10.99 -2.54
N GLU A 62 0.37 10.64 -3.28
CA GLU A 62 -0.61 11.61 -3.77
C GLU A 62 -1.63 11.99 -2.68
N PRO A 63 -2.06 13.26 -2.58
CA PRO A 63 -2.97 13.72 -1.53
C PRO A 63 -4.29 12.95 -1.44
N TYR A 64 -4.88 12.64 -2.59
CA TYR A 64 -6.12 11.87 -2.65
C TYR A 64 -5.92 10.42 -2.19
N THR A 65 -4.80 9.79 -2.55
CA THR A 65 -4.47 8.44 -2.10
C THR A 65 -4.31 8.40 -0.59
N THR A 66 -3.57 9.36 -0.02
CA THR A 66 -3.40 9.47 1.44
C THR A 66 -4.72 9.70 2.17
N PHE A 67 -5.62 10.51 1.61
CA PHE A 67 -6.96 10.72 2.18
C PHE A 67 -7.78 9.42 2.18
N VAL A 68 -7.76 8.65 1.09
CA VAL A 68 -8.45 7.36 1.02
C VAL A 68 -7.87 6.38 2.04
N GLN A 69 -6.54 6.27 2.13
CA GLN A 69 -5.87 5.43 3.13
C GLN A 69 -6.23 5.84 4.56
N TYR A 70 -6.32 7.14 4.84
CA TYR A 70 -6.79 7.65 6.13
C TYR A 70 -8.21 7.21 6.45
N LYS A 71 -9.13 7.30 5.49
CA LYS A 71 -10.52 6.84 5.68
C LYS A 71 -10.59 5.32 5.87
N LEU A 72 -9.79 4.54 5.16
CA LEU A 72 -9.69 3.10 5.37
C LEU A 72 -9.19 2.77 6.77
N ALA A 73 -8.18 3.49 7.28
CA ALA A 73 -7.71 3.32 8.65
C ALA A 73 -8.78 3.67 9.69
N CYS A 74 -9.57 4.72 9.46
CA CYS A 74 -10.71 5.05 10.34
C CYS A 74 -11.73 3.90 10.40
N LEU A 75 -12.07 3.33 9.24
CA LEU A 75 -12.98 2.18 9.17
C LEU A 75 -12.41 0.93 9.85
N ALA A 76 -11.10 0.71 9.76
CA ALA A 76 -10.43 -0.37 10.47
C ALA A 76 -10.54 -0.20 11.99
N ILE A 77 -10.35 1.02 12.51
CA ILE A 77 -10.56 1.34 13.93
C ILE A 77 -12.01 1.07 14.34
N GLU A 78 -12.99 1.53 13.56
CA GLU A 78 -14.41 1.32 13.86
C GLU A 78 -14.81 -0.17 13.89
N ARG A 79 -14.08 -1.02 13.15
CA ARG A 79 -14.23 -2.48 13.15
C ARG A 79 -13.45 -3.19 14.26
N GLY A 80 -12.65 -2.46 15.03
CA GLY A 80 -11.77 -3.01 16.06
C GLY A 80 -10.44 -3.58 15.54
N ASN A 81 -10.14 -3.43 14.25
CA ASN A 81 -8.89 -3.90 13.63
C ASN A 81 -7.76 -2.88 13.86
N VAL A 82 -7.44 -2.64 15.13
CA VAL A 82 -6.53 -1.57 15.56
C VAL A 82 -5.08 -1.89 15.17
N GLU A 83 -4.71 -3.17 15.17
CA GLU A 83 -3.38 -3.67 14.83
C GLU A 83 -2.99 -3.37 13.37
N GLU A 84 -3.98 -3.30 12.48
CA GLU A 84 -3.79 -2.94 11.07
C GLU A 84 -3.84 -1.40 10.86
N ALA A 85 -4.66 -0.72 11.65
CA ALA A 85 -4.86 0.72 11.53
C ALA A 85 -3.64 1.53 11.98
N ILE A 86 -3.01 1.16 13.10
CA ILE A 86 -1.85 1.87 13.67
C ILE A 86 -0.70 2.01 12.65
N PRO A 87 -0.15 0.93 12.05
CA PRO A 87 0.95 1.06 11.11
C PRO A 87 0.55 1.85 9.85
N SER A 88 -0.72 1.76 9.44
CA SER A 88 -1.24 2.54 8.32
C SER A 88 -1.26 4.03 8.65
N LEU A 89 -1.71 4.42 9.84
CA LEU A 89 -1.71 5.81 10.31
C LEU A 89 -0.30 6.35 10.54
N GLU A 90 0.63 5.54 11.04
CA GLU A 90 2.04 5.93 11.19
C GLU A 90 2.69 6.22 9.82
N ARG A 91 2.41 5.42 8.78
CA ARG A 91 2.87 5.71 7.40
C ARG A 91 2.26 6.99 6.86
N ILE A 92 0.96 7.19 7.02
CA ILE A 92 0.26 8.41 6.59
C ILE A 92 0.90 9.63 7.26
N LEU A 93 1.18 9.56 8.56
CA LEU A 93 1.79 10.65 9.31
C LEU A 93 3.19 11.05 8.77
N ILE A 94 3.99 10.06 8.34
CA ILE A 94 5.29 10.33 7.69
C ILE A 94 5.07 11.11 6.39
N ILE A 95 4.12 10.68 5.55
CA ILE A 95 3.79 11.36 4.29
C ILE A 95 3.34 12.80 4.56
N CYS A 96 2.44 13.02 5.52
CA CYS A 96 1.96 14.35 5.88
C CYS A 96 3.10 15.27 6.37
N ARG A 97 4.03 14.75 7.19
CA ARG A 97 5.21 15.50 7.66
C ARG A 97 6.17 15.87 6.53
N LEU A 98 6.36 14.99 5.55
CA LEU A 98 7.15 15.29 4.36
C LEU A 98 6.51 16.41 3.54
N ARG A 99 5.18 16.39 3.39
CA ARG A 99 4.44 17.44 2.68
C ARG A 99 4.37 18.75 3.43
N GLU A 100 4.30 18.75 4.76
CA GLU A 100 4.26 19.98 5.55
C GLU A 100 5.48 20.86 5.28
N ARG A 101 6.66 20.28 5.17
CA ARG A 101 7.88 21.01 4.78
C ARG A 101 7.80 21.66 3.40
N ALA A 102 6.98 21.12 2.50
CA ALA A 102 6.83 21.61 1.13
C ALA A 102 5.64 22.56 0.93
N LYS A 103 4.52 22.33 1.64
CA LYS A 103 3.21 22.97 1.38
C LYS A 103 2.47 23.46 2.63
N GLY A 104 2.98 23.22 3.84
CA GLY A 104 2.36 23.72 5.08
C GLY A 104 1.13 22.94 5.58
N ASP A 105 1.06 21.63 5.32
CA ASP A 105 -0.08 20.77 5.65
C ASP A 105 -0.15 20.33 7.14
N LYS A 106 -0.17 21.31 8.05
CA LYS A 106 -0.23 21.07 9.51
C LYS A 106 -1.58 20.53 9.97
N GLY A 107 -2.66 20.84 9.25
CA GLY A 107 -4.01 20.39 9.56
C GLY A 107 -4.16 18.87 9.43
N GLU A 108 -3.62 18.30 8.35
CA GLU A 108 -3.65 16.85 8.14
C GLU A 108 -2.82 16.11 9.20
N ILE A 109 -1.65 16.65 9.58
CA ILE A 109 -0.82 16.11 10.66
C ILE A 109 -1.62 16.05 11.97
N ALA A 110 -2.30 17.13 12.35
CA ALA A 110 -3.10 17.16 13.57
C ALA A 110 -4.22 16.12 13.54
N ARG A 111 -4.94 16.00 12.42
CA ARG A 111 -6.04 15.03 12.26
C ARG A 111 -5.57 13.58 12.34
N VAL A 112 -4.50 13.25 11.64
CA VAL A 112 -3.93 11.89 11.64
C VAL A 112 -3.37 11.54 13.02
N THR A 113 -2.66 12.47 13.66
CA THR A 113 -2.11 12.28 15.02
C THR A 113 -3.22 12.01 16.03
N ARG A 114 -4.33 12.75 15.97
CA ARG A 114 -5.48 12.54 16.86
C ARG A 114 -6.12 11.16 16.67
N THR A 115 -6.25 10.74 15.42
CA THR A 115 -6.82 9.43 15.06
C THR A 115 -5.89 8.28 15.48
N LEU A 116 -4.57 8.47 15.34
CA LEU A 116 -3.58 7.53 15.85
C LEU A 116 -3.66 7.40 17.38
N ALA A 117 -3.92 8.50 18.08
CA ALA A 117 -4.10 8.47 19.52
C ALA A 117 -5.30 7.60 19.94
N ASP A 118 -6.42 7.70 19.22
CA ASP A 118 -7.59 6.85 19.45
C ASP A 118 -7.26 5.37 19.24
N ALA A 119 -6.58 5.05 18.13
CA ALA A 119 -6.15 3.68 17.84
C ALA A 119 -5.23 3.14 18.94
N VAL A 120 -4.23 3.92 19.35
CA VAL A 120 -3.27 3.52 20.40
C VAL A 120 -3.97 3.37 21.77
N ALA A 121 -4.98 4.20 22.08
CA ALA A 121 -5.78 4.05 23.28
C ALA A 121 -6.58 2.74 23.27
N LEU A 122 -7.16 2.37 22.14
CA LEU A 122 -7.88 1.10 21.95
C LEU A 122 -6.95 -0.12 22.05
N GLN A 123 -5.69 0.01 21.65
CA GLN A 123 -4.67 -1.02 21.84
C GLN A 123 -4.24 -1.17 23.32
N GLY A 124 -4.54 -0.18 24.16
CA GLY A 124 -4.27 -0.20 25.60
C GLY A 124 -3.05 0.61 26.04
N ASP A 125 -2.29 1.23 25.12
CA ASP A 125 -1.18 2.12 25.47
C ASP A 125 -1.68 3.54 25.75
N THR A 126 -2.28 3.69 26.92
CA THR A 126 -2.86 4.96 27.40
C THR A 126 -1.83 6.09 27.52
N SER A 127 -0.56 5.75 27.79
CA SER A 127 0.52 6.74 27.93
C SER A 127 0.92 7.34 26.58
N LYS A 128 1.13 6.50 25.56
CA LYS A 128 1.40 6.97 24.19
C LYS A 128 0.19 7.72 23.64
N ALA A 129 -1.03 7.24 23.89
CA ALA A 129 -2.26 7.91 23.47
C ALA A 129 -2.39 9.32 24.07
N ALA A 130 -2.21 9.48 25.39
CA ALA A 130 -2.30 10.79 26.04
C ALA A 130 -1.29 11.80 25.48
N ARG A 131 -0.07 11.37 25.17
CA ARG A 131 0.94 12.21 24.52
C ARG A 131 0.50 12.66 23.13
N LEU A 132 -0.03 11.74 22.33
CA LEU A 132 -0.50 12.03 20.97
C LEU A 132 -1.74 12.95 20.98
N ILE A 133 -2.66 12.77 21.93
CA ILE A 133 -3.79 13.69 22.14
C ILE A 133 -3.27 15.10 22.41
N ALA A 134 -2.37 15.26 23.39
CA ALA A 134 -1.82 16.56 23.74
C ALA A 134 -1.07 17.23 22.56
N GLU A 135 -0.30 16.45 21.79
CA GLU A 135 0.39 16.94 20.59
C GLU A 135 -0.61 17.43 19.53
N SER A 136 -1.61 16.62 19.22
CA SER A 136 -2.62 16.95 18.21
C SER A 136 -3.48 18.15 18.60
N GLU A 137 -3.86 18.25 19.87
CA GLU A 137 -4.66 19.34 20.41
C GLU A 137 -3.88 20.67 20.41
N LYS A 138 -2.58 20.61 20.74
CA LYS A 138 -1.70 21.77 20.65
C LYS A 138 -1.66 22.31 19.21
N MET A 139 -1.42 21.45 18.23
CA MET A 139 -1.40 21.85 16.81
C MET A 139 -2.75 22.42 16.37
N ARG A 140 -3.87 21.77 16.74
CA ARG A 140 -5.20 22.25 16.40
C ARG A 140 -5.44 23.66 16.95
N LYS A 141 -5.08 23.91 18.22
CA LYS A 141 -5.21 25.24 18.85
C LYS A 141 -4.35 26.30 18.19
N GLU A 142 -3.15 25.95 17.76
CA GLU A 142 -2.28 26.86 17.01
C GLU A 142 -2.93 27.25 15.67
N ILE A 143 -3.45 26.26 14.92
CA ILE A 143 -4.10 26.49 13.61
C ILE A 143 -5.41 27.28 13.78
N GLN A 144 -6.18 27.01 14.83
CA GLN A 144 -7.49 27.63 15.08
C GLN A 144 -7.40 28.84 16.03
N SER A 145 -6.20 29.35 16.31
CA SER A 145 -5.96 30.39 17.33
C SER A 145 -6.73 31.69 17.07
N GLU A 146 -6.97 32.03 15.79
CA GLU A 146 -7.70 33.23 15.38
C GLU A 146 -9.23 33.10 15.52
N ARG A 147 -9.76 31.90 15.79
CA ARG A 147 -11.20 31.69 15.95
C ARG A 147 -11.67 32.20 17.31
N LYS A 148 -12.72 33.04 17.29
CA LYS A 148 -13.42 33.51 18.51
C LYS A 148 -13.98 32.36 19.36
N TRP A 149 -14.38 31.25 18.72
CA TRP A 149 -14.86 30.06 19.39
C TRP A 149 -13.99 28.87 19.01
N GLN A 150 -13.44 28.20 20.03
CA GLN A 150 -12.65 26.98 19.82
C GLN A 150 -13.55 25.76 20.03
N PRO A 151 -13.66 24.87 19.02
CA PRO A 151 -14.40 23.64 19.19
C PRO A 151 -13.77 22.75 20.28
N PRO A 152 -14.58 21.93 20.96
CA PRO A 152 -14.07 20.91 21.88
C PRO A 152 -13.15 19.92 21.15
N ASP A 153 -12.34 19.17 21.90
CA ASP A 153 -11.50 18.09 21.36
C ASP A 153 -12.39 16.93 20.91
N GLU A 154 -12.84 17.02 19.66
CA GLU A 154 -13.69 16.05 18.98
C GLU A 154 -13.22 15.89 17.54
N LYS A 155 -13.47 14.71 16.93
CA LYS A 155 -13.13 14.40 15.54
C LYS A 155 -13.50 15.53 14.56
N ARG A 156 -14.69 16.13 14.73
CA ARG A 156 -15.17 17.25 13.90
C ARG A 156 -14.25 18.47 13.93
N ALA A 157 -13.64 18.77 15.08
CA ALA A 157 -12.73 19.89 15.24
C ALA A 157 -11.46 19.73 14.38
N TYR A 158 -11.03 18.48 14.16
CA TYR A 158 -9.89 18.14 13.32
C TYR A 158 -10.27 18.01 11.85
N ASP A 159 -11.47 17.50 11.54
CA ASP A 159 -11.95 17.43 10.15
C ASP A 159 -11.92 18.82 9.50
N ILE A 160 -12.39 19.86 10.21
CA ILE A 160 -12.41 21.25 9.73
C ILE A 160 -11.01 21.78 9.38
N LEU A 161 -9.93 21.24 9.96
CA LEU A 161 -8.55 21.67 9.66
C LEU A 161 -8.11 21.37 8.23
N VAL A 162 -8.80 20.46 7.53
CA VAL A 162 -8.41 19.96 6.21
C VAL A 162 -9.31 20.50 5.10
N TRP A 163 -10.49 21.04 5.44
CA TRP A 163 -11.41 21.59 4.44
C TRP A 163 -11.08 23.06 4.16
N ASN A 164 -10.64 23.34 2.93
CA ASN A 164 -10.29 24.69 2.46
C ASN A 164 -11.47 25.68 2.30
N GLU A 165 -12.72 25.27 2.51
CA GLU A 165 -13.90 26.10 2.23
C GLU A 165 -14.36 27.00 3.40
N TYR A 166 -13.71 26.96 4.56
CA TYR A 166 -14.15 27.73 5.76
C TYR A 166 -13.04 28.58 6.39
N TRP A 167 -12.07 29.02 5.59
CA TRP A 167 -11.08 30.03 5.96
C TRP A 167 -11.47 31.37 5.35
#